data_AF-A0A445GXL7-F1
#
_entry.id   AF-A0A445GXL7-F1
#
_cell.length_a   1.000
_cell.length_b   1.000
_cell.length_c   1.000
_cell.angle_alpha   90.00
_cell.angle_beta   90.00
_cell.angle_gamma   90.00
#
_symmetry.space_group_name_H-M   'P 1'
#
loop_
_entity.id
_entity.type
_entity.pdbx_description
1 polymer ?
#
loop_
_entity_poly.entity_id
_entity_poly.type
_entity_poly.pdbx_seq_one_letter_code
_entity_poly.pdbx_strand_id
1 'polypeptide(L)'
;KFNCNGLTLFEKEVVKVEKKGTEWVVEWKRKSQKGDSLSREGFDAAIVCSGHSAEPKLAEVLGIDTWHGVHMLSYNYRVPQPFNNQVVILIGLFDISRDIAHVAKEVHTATRLNPDLAGMKFGDYGNIMFHTTVCI
;
A
#
# COMPACT_ATOMS: atom_id res chain seq x y z
N LYS A 1 -11.25 26.95 6.60
CA LYS A 1 -10.29 25.87 6.98
C LYS A 1 -10.85 25.24 8.27
N PHE A 2 -11.06 23.93 8.33
CA PHE A 2 -11.61 23.27 9.52
C PHE A 2 -10.49 23.04 10.54
N ASN A 3 -10.69 23.41 11.81
CA ASN A 3 -9.68 23.31 12.88
C ASN A 3 -9.75 21.95 13.58
N CYS A 4 -9.29 20.88 12.90
CA CYS A 4 -9.36 19.51 13.43
C CYS A 4 -8.16 19.15 14.33
N ASN A 5 -7.12 19.98 14.37
CA ASN A 5 -5.90 19.68 15.14
C ASN A 5 -6.16 19.62 16.64
N GLY A 6 -7.10 20.42 17.15
CA GLY A 6 -7.50 20.39 18.57
C GLY A 6 -8.30 19.14 18.98
N LEU A 7 -8.79 18.37 18.01
CA LEU A 7 -9.58 17.15 18.22
C LEU A 7 -8.76 15.88 17.97
N THR A 8 -7.52 16.01 17.49
CA THR A 8 -6.67 14.87 17.11
C THR A 8 -5.67 14.56 18.21
N LEU A 9 -5.69 13.32 18.70
CA LEU A 9 -4.73 12.85 19.69
C LEU A 9 -3.65 12.01 19.01
N PHE A 10 -2.51 12.65 18.72
CA PHE A 10 -1.35 11.98 18.11
C PHE A 10 -0.66 10.99 19.07
N GLU A 11 0.15 10.11 18.50
CA GLU A 11 0.89 9.03 19.21
C GLU A 11 0.01 8.02 19.96
N LYS A 12 -1.31 8.09 19.83
CA LYS A 12 -2.24 7.11 20.38
C LYS A 12 -2.57 6.06 19.33
N GLU A 13 -2.12 4.84 19.58
CA GLU A 13 -2.46 3.68 18.77
C GLU A 13 -3.67 2.98 19.37
N VAL A 14 -4.79 3.01 18.65
CA VAL A 14 -5.98 2.24 19.01
C VAL A 14 -5.67 0.77 18.79
N VAL A 15 -5.81 -0.04 19.85
CA VAL A 15 -5.52 -1.47 19.84
C VAL A 15 -6.78 -2.33 19.88
N LYS A 16 -7.91 -1.76 20.34
CA LYS A 16 -9.18 -2.47 20.42
C LYS A 16 -10.37 -1.50 20.38
N VAL A 17 -11.42 -1.91 19.69
CA VAL A 17 -12.73 -1.25 19.69
C VAL A 17 -13.78 -2.31 19.95
N GLU A 18 -14.58 -2.14 21.00
CA GLU A 18 -15.56 -3.13 21.45
C GLU A 18 -16.88 -2.46 21.82
N LYS A 19 -18.01 -3.01 21.38
CA LYS A 19 -19.33 -2.53 21.79
C LYS A 19 -19.71 -3.14 23.14
N LYS A 20 -19.99 -2.31 24.15
CA LYS A 20 -20.44 -2.72 25.48
C LYS A 20 -21.76 -2.04 25.82
N GLY A 21 -22.85 -2.83 25.78
CA GLY A 21 -24.20 -2.29 25.95
C GLY A 21 -24.54 -1.29 24.83
N THR A 22 -24.77 -0.04 25.21
CA THR A 22 -25.10 1.06 24.28
C THR A 22 -23.90 1.83 23.78
N GLU A 23 -22.71 1.66 24.38
CA GLU A 23 -21.51 2.45 24.08
C GLU A 23 -20.45 1.63 23.33
N TRP A 24 -19.58 2.34 22.60
CA TRP A 24 -18.35 1.83 22.04
C TRP A 24 -17.18 2.17 22.95
N VAL A 25 -16.47 1.16 23.44
CA VAL A 25 -15.26 1.33 24.24
C VAL A 25 -14.05 1.21 23.33
N VAL A 26 -13.25 2.26 23.26
CA VAL A 26 -12.00 2.33 22.50
C VAL A 26 -10.84 2.19 23.47
N GLU A 27 -9.95 1.24 23.23
CA GLU A 27 -8.72 1.06 23.98
C GLU A 27 -7.52 1.49 23.14
N TRP A 28 -6.62 2.31 23.70
CA TRP A 28 -5.40 2.74 23.02
C TRP A 28 -4.18 2.75 23.95
N LYS A 29 -3.00 2.74 23.33
CA LYS A 29 -1.70 2.90 24.00
C LYS A 29 -0.92 4.06 23.39
N ARG A 30 0.02 4.62 24.14
CA ARG A 30 0.94 5.63 23.61
C ARG A 30 2.16 4.95 22.98
N LYS A 31 2.45 5.23 21.71
CA LYS A 31 3.56 4.59 20.97
C LYS A 31 4.94 4.75 21.61
N SER A 32 5.19 5.87 22.28
CA SER A 32 6.46 6.21 22.92
C SER A 32 6.65 5.62 24.32
N GLN A 33 5.61 5.08 24.94
CA GLN A 33 5.67 4.55 26.30
C GLN A 33 6.10 3.08 26.29
N LYS A 34 7.22 2.78 26.95
CA LYS A 34 7.61 1.39 27.24
C LYS A 34 6.77 0.86 28.39
N GLY A 35 5.73 0.09 28.07
CA GLY A 35 4.83 -0.56 29.04
C GLY A 35 3.42 -0.70 28.48
N ASP A 36 2.68 -1.70 28.97
CA ASP A 36 1.33 -2.05 28.49
C ASP A 36 0.22 -1.18 29.13
N SER A 37 0.51 0.09 29.42
CA SER A 37 -0.49 0.99 30.01
C SER A 37 -1.54 1.36 28.95
N LEU A 38 -2.65 0.62 28.96
CA LEU A 38 -3.81 0.86 28.12
C LEU A 38 -4.72 1.92 28.75
N SER A 39 -5.18 2.86 27.94
CA SER A 39 -6.26 3.79 28.28
C SER A 39 -7.54 3.37 27.58
N ARG A 40 -8.69 3.68 28.19
CA ARG A 40 -10.02 3.38 27.64
C ARG A 40 -10.94 4.58 27.74
N GLU A 41 -11.81 4.75 26.75
CA GLU A 41 -12.87 5.76 26.75
C GLU A 41 -14.09 5.24 25.99
N GLY A 42 -15.27 5.64 26.46
CA GLY A 42 -16.57 5.28 25.89
C GLY A 42 -17.07 6.36 24.94
N PHE A 43 -17.69 5.95 23.85
CA PHE A 43 -18.25 6.82 22.82
C PHE A 43 -19.62 6.32 22.36
N ASP A 44 -20.51 7.23 21.97
CA ASP A 44 -21.81 6.88 21.38
C ASP A 44 -21.66 6.17 20.02
N ALA A 45 -20.59 6.49 19.28
CA ALA A 45 -20.30 5.93 17.97
C ALA A 45 -18.79 5.80 17.74
N ALA A 46 -18.39 4.84 16.90
CA ALA A 46 -17.02 4.67 16.43
C ALA A 46 -16.98 4.71 14.90
N ILE A 47 -16.03 5.47 14.33
CA ILE A 47 -15.78 5.56 12.89
C ILE A 47 -14.36 5.06 12.63
N VAL A 48 -14.21 4.07 11.74
CA VAL A 48 -12.91 3.46 11.44
C VAL A 48 -12.30 4.08 10.18
N CYS A 49 -11.22 4.82 10.36
CA CYS A 49 -10.49 5.51 9.28
C CYS A 49 -9.01 5.09 9.22
N SER A 50 -8.71 3.82 9.52
CA SER A 50 -7.32 3.30 9.63
C SER A 50 -6.57 3.16 8.29
N GLY A 51 -7.25 3.35 7.17
CA GLY A 51 -6.71 3.04 5.84
C GLY A 51 -6.73 1.54 5.53
N HIS A 52 -6.51 1.20 4.26
CA HIS A 52 -6.60 -0.18 3.74
C HIS A 52 -5.31 -0.64 3.01
N SER A 53 -4.29 0.21 2.95
CA SER A 53 -3.07 0.02 2.16
C SER A 53 -1.79 -0.11 3.00
N ALA A 54 -1.93 -0.19 4.33
CA ALA A 54 -0.80 -0.25 5.25
C ALA A 54 -0.18 -1.65 5.35
N GLU A 55 -0.98 -2.70 5.20
CA GLU A 55 -0.52 -4.09 5.24
C GLU A 55 -0.24 -4.60 3.83
N PRO A 56 1.02 -4.95 3.50
CA PRO A 56 1.34 -5.44 2.19
C PRO A 56 0.79 -6.86 1.98
N LYS A 57 0.18 -7.09 0.82
CA LYS A 57 -0.23 -8.43 0.38
C LYS A 57 0.86 -9.01 -0.52
N LEU A 58 1.43 -10.14 -0.12
CA LEU A 58 2.41 -10.86 -0.93
C LEU A 58 1.69 -11.64 -2.03
N ALA A 59 2.15 -11.49 -3.28
CA ALA A 59 1.69 -12.32 -4.38
C ALA A 59 2.57 -13.56 -4.49
N GLU A 60 1.96 -14.72 -4.75
CA GLU A 60 2.69 -15.91 -5.18
C GLU A 60 3.08 -15.75 -6.65
N VAL A 61 4.38 -15.88 -6.93
CA VAL A 61 4.95 -15.73 -8.27
C VAL A 61 5.76 -16.98 -8.57
N LEU A 62 5.35 -17.73 -9.59
CA LEU A 62 6.05 -18.96 -9.99
C LEU A 62 7.48 -18.63 -10.42
N GLY A 63 8.44 -19.38 -9.86
CA GLY A 63 9.88 -19.24 -10.15
C GLY A 63 10.59 -18.11 -9.41
N ILE A 64 9.90 -17.36 -8.53
CA ILE A 64 10.49 -16.26 -7.77
C ILE A 64 11.66 -16.70 -6.88
N ASP A 65 11.63 -17.93 -6.36
CA ASP A 65 12.67 -18.47 -5.48
C ASP A 65 14.00 -18.72 -6.22
N THR A 66 13.92 -18.94 -7.54
CA THR A 66 15.08 -19.14 -8.42
C THR A 66 15.50 -17.86 -9.14
N TRP A 67 14.75 -16.77 -8.99
CA TRP A 67 15.03 -15.51 -9.65
C TRP A 67 16.14 -14.75 -8.93
N HIS A 68 17.22 -14.43 -9.65
CA HIS A 68 18.41 -13.76 -9.10
C HIS A 68 18.30 -12.23 -9.01
N GLY A 69 17.17 -11.64 -9.40
CA GLY A 69 16.97 -10.20 -9.34
C GLY A 69 16.50 -9.70 -7.97
N VAL A 70 16.32 -8.37 -7.86
CA VAL A 70 15.83 -7.72 -6.65
C VAL A 70 14.30 -7.68 -6.65
N HIS A 71 13.67 -8.34 -5.68
CA HIS A 71 12.22 -8.25 -5.50
C HIS A 71 11.88 -7.18 -4.45
N MET A 72 10.85 -6.38 -4.72
CA MET A 72 10.39 -5.31 -3.84
C MET A 72 8.86 -5.24 -3.86
N LEU A 73 8.24 -5.11 -2.69
CA LEU A 73 6.82 -4.81 -2.57
C LEU A 73 6.57 -3.33 -2.83
N SER A 74 5.45 -2.99 -3.48
CA SER A 74 5.05 -1.59 -3.74
C SER A 74 5.02 -0.73 -2.48
N TYR A 75 4.70 -1.33 -1.32
CA TYR A 75 4.76 -0.68 -0.01
C TYR A 75 6.15 -0.08 0.32
N ASN A 76 7.23 -0.64 -0.22
CA ASN A 76 8.60 -0.19 -0.03
C ASN A 76 9.09 0.77 -1.12
N TYR A 77 8.34 0.94 -2.23
CA TYR A 77 8.67 1.90 -3.28
C TYR A 77 8.57 3.33 -2.75
N ARG A 78 9.56 4.17 -3.06
CA ARG A 78 9.57 5.58 -2.62
C ARG A 78 9.89 6.54 -3.76
N VAL A 79 10.86 6.20 -4.60
CA VAL A 79 11.35 7.06 -5.67
C VAL A 79 11.86 6.20 -6.86
N PRO A 80 11.82 6.69 -8.11
CA PRO A 80 12.13 5.88 -9.29
C PRO A 80 13.63 5.71 -9.56
N GLN A 81 14.50 6.63 -9.10
CA GLN A 81 15.92 6.70 -9.48
C GLN A 81 16.72 5.40 -9.31
N PRO A 82 16.49 4.56 -8.27
CA PRO A 82 17.16 3.27 -8.14
C PRO A 82 16.96 2.33 -9.34
N PHE A 83 15.89 2.51 -10.13
CA PHE A 83 15.54 1.68 -11.29
C PHE A 83 16.10 2.23 -12.62
N ASN A 84 16.95 3.25 -12.57
CA ASN A 84 17.51 3.87 -13.76
C ASN A 84 18.20 2.85 -14.67
N ASN A 85 17.83 2.84 -15.96
CA ASN A 85 18.34 1.91 -16.98
C ASN A 85 18.13 0.41 -16.67
N GLN A 86 17.23 0.04 -15.75
CA GLN A 86 16.88 -1.35 -15.47
C GLN A 86 15.67 -1.82 -16.26
N VAL A 87 15.55 -3.14 -16.42
CA VAL A 87 14.31 -3.80 -16.84
C VAL A 87 13.52 -4.14 -15.57
N VAL A 88 12.32 -3.58 -15.44
CA VAL A 88 11.50 -3.71 -14.23
C VAL A 88 10.23 -4.48 -14.53
N ILE A 89 9.94 -5.49 -13.72
CA ILE A 89 8.67 -6.21 -13.76
C ILE A 89 7.80 -5.73 -12.60
N LEU A 90 6.59 -5.25 -12.92
CA LEU A 90 5.59 -4.85 -11.93
C LEU A 90 4.41 -5.82 -11.97
N ILE A 91 4.12 -6.44 -10.83
CA ILE A 91 2.98 -7.34 -10.69
C ILE A 91 1.88 -6.58 -9.95
N GLY A 92 0.80 -6.23 -10.66
CA GLY A 92 -0.32 -5.45 -10.13
C GLY A 92 -0.29 -3.96 -10.50
N LEU A 93 -0.25 -3.08 -9.48
CA LEU A 93 -0.59 -1.65 -9.52
C LEU A 93 0.08 -0.85 -10.66
N PHE A 94 -0.73 0.01 -11.31
CA PHE A 94 -0.39 0.75 -12.54
C PHE A 94 0.15 2.18 -12.31
N ASP A 95 0.04 2.72 -11.11
CA ASP A 95 0.48 4.09 -10.83
C ASP A 95 2.01 4.18 -10.75
N ILE A 96 2.66 3.20 -10.11
CA ILE A 96 4.12 3.10 -10.00
C ILE A 96 4.78 2.90 -11.37
N SER A 97 4.14 2.20 -12.31
CA SER A 97 4.72 1.94 -13.63
C SER A 97 5.01 3.21 -14.40
N ARG A 98 4.12 4.20 -14.32
CA ARG A 98 4.31 5.52 -14.95
C ARG A 98 5.46 6.30 -14.31
N ASP A 99 5.60 6.23 -12.99
CA ASP A 99 6.69 6.91 -12.29
C ASP A 99 8.06 6.30 -12.67
N ILE A 100 8.16 4.97 -12.62
CA ILE A 100 9.39 4.24 -12.98
C ILE A 100 9.74 4.38 -14.47
N ALA A 101 8.76 4.48 -15.36
CA ALA A 101 8.99 4.59 -16.81
C ALA A 101 9.82 5.81 -17.22
N HIS A 102 9.91 6.84 -16.38
CA HIS A 102 10.77 8.02 -16.64
C HIS A 102 12.27 7.71 -16.61
N VAL A 103 12.69 6.65 -15.91
CA VAL A 103 14.11 6.33 -15.71
C VAL A 103 14.47 4.91 -16.11
N ALA A 104 13.51 3.97 -16.09
CA ALA A 104 13.76 2.59 -16.45
C ALA A 104 14.01 2.42 -17.95
N LYS A 105 14.78 1.38 -18.29
CA LYS A 105 14.99 0.99 -19.68
C LYS A 105 13.69 0.43 -20.27
N GLU A 106 13.08 -0.53 -19.55
CA GLU A 106 11.84 -1.20 -19.93
C GLU A 106 11.00 -1.47 -18.67
N VAL A 107 9.69 -1.32 -18.77
CA VAL A 107 8.74 -1.63 -17.70
C VAL A 107 7.73 -2.66 -18.20
N HIS A 108 7.72 -3.84 -17.58
CA HIS A 108 6.80 -4.94 -17.89
C HIS A 108 5.75 -5.04 -16.79
N THR A 109 4.52 -4.68 -17.08
CA THR A 109 3.41 -4.76 -16.11
C THR A 109 2.60 -6.02 -16.34
N ALA A 110 2.45 -6.82 -15.29
CA ALA A 110 1.64 -8.04 -15.27
C ALA A 110 0.46 -7.83 -14.33
N THR A 111 -0.76 -7.86 -14.85
CA THR A 111 -1.95 -7.63 -14.03
C THR A 111 -3.02 -8.64 -14.38
N ARG A 112 -3.77 -9.10 -13.37
CA ARG A 112 -4.96 -9.91 -13.65
C ARG A 112 -5.90 -9.06 -14.50
N LEU A 113 -6.29 -9.57 -15.67
CA LEU A 113 -7.20 -8.91 -16.61
C LEU A 113 -8.37 -8.25 -15.86
N ASN A 114 -8.34 -6.93 -15.76
CA ASN A 114 -9.51 -6.15 -15.42
C ASN A 114 -10.16 -5.73 -16.74
N PRO A 115 -11.43 -6.12 -17.01
CA PRO A 115 -12.16 -5.67 -18.19
C PRO A 115 -12.12 -4.14 -18.40
N ASP A 116 -12.05 -3.37 -17.31
CA ASP A 116 -11.97 -1.90 -17.34
C ASP A 116 -10.64 -1.37 -17.90
N LEU A 117 -9.61 -2.21 -17.95
CA LEU A 117 -8.27 -1.87 -18.42
C LEU A 117 -8.01 -2.33 -19.86
N ALA A 118 -8.89 -3.15 -20.43
CA ALA A 118 -8.77 -3.69 -21.79
C ALA A 118 -8.79 -2.61 -22.89
N GLY A 119 -9.18 -1.38 -22.56
CA GLY A 119 -9.22 -0.23 -23.46
C GLY A 119 -8.38 0.97 -23.04
N MET A 120 -7.58 0.88 -21.95
CA MET A 120 -6.72 1.99 -21.55
C MET A 120 -5.57 2.16 -22.55
N LYS A 121 -5.64 3.21 -23.35
CA LYS A 121 -4.48 3.73 -24.09
C LYS A 121 -3.63 4.54 -23.11
N PHE A 122 -2.54 3.94 -22.65
CA PHE A 122 -1.55 4.67 -21.86
C PHE A 122 -0.70 5.51 -22.82
N GLY A 123 -0.90 6.83 -22.79
CA GLY A 123 -0.13 7.79 -23.59
C GLY A 123 1.36 7.82 -23.23
N ASP A 124 2.13 8.45 -24.12
CA ASP A 124 3.53 8.92 -24.10
C ASP A 124 4.68 8.01 -23.61
N TYR A 125 4.44 6.93 -22.86
CA TYR A 125 5.50 6.04 -22.37
C TYR A 125 5.72 4.85 -23.31
N GLY A 126 6.56 5.03 -24.32
CA GLY A 126 6.92 4.00 -25.29
C GLY A 126 7.68 2.79 -24.71
N ASN A 127 8.07 2.84 -23.44
CA ASN A 127 8.81 1.79 -22.72
C ASN A 127 7.98 1.05 -21.65
N ILE A 128 6.64 1.06 -21.75
CA ILE A 128 5.75 0.21 -20.92
C ILE A 128 5.09 -0.90 -21.76
N MET A 129 5.20 -2.16 -21.32
CA MET A 129 4.64 -3.34 -21.95
C MET A 129 3.70 -4.08 -20.98
N PHE A 130 2.59 -4.60 -21.50
CA PHE A 130 1.58 -5.30 -20.70
C PHE A 130 1.59 -6.81 -20.97
N HIS A 131 1.46 -7.56 -19.88
CA HIS A 131 1.44 -9.02 -19.89
C HIS A 131 0.24 -9.51 -19.09
N THR A 132 -0.42 -10.57 -19.56
CA THR A 132 -1.52 -11.23 -18.84
C THR A 132 -1.02 -12.11 -17.70
N THR A 133 0.19 -12.63 -17.84
CA THR A 133 0.88 -13.49 -16.88
C THR A 133 2.36 -13.21 -16.94
N VAL A 134 3.04 -13.31 -15.80
CA VAL A 134 4.50 -13.34 -15.76
C VAL A 134 4.94 -14.59 -14.99
N CYS A 135 5.83 -15.34 -15.63
CA CYS A 135 6.63 -16.39 -15.01
C CYS A 135 8.08 -15.90 -15.04
N ILE A 136 8.80 -16.05 -13.93
CA ILE A 136 10.18 -15.53 -13.78
C ILE A 136 11.15 -16.67 -13.51
#